data_AF-A0A7S2PS75-F1
#
_entry.id   AF-A0A7S2PS75-F1
#
_cell.length_a   1.000
_cell.length_b   1.000
_cell.length_c   1.000
_cell.angle_alpha   90.00
_cell.angle_beta   90.00
_cell.angle_gamma   90.00
#
_symmetry.space_group_name_H-M   'P 1'
#
loop_
_entity.id
_entity.type
_entity.pdbx_description
1 polymer ?
#
loop_
_entity_poly.entity_id
_entity_poly.type
_entity_poly.pdbx_seq_one_letter_code
_entity_poly.pdbx_strand_id
1 'polypeptide(L)'
;ASRLRAHVARMAAQGEFDSKWESILEGLVAKSPPGQVSNVAGLCRQLARAPVPDDLIGRLCAEHNEQHLRVVRLPSPASGSGIVVDVARKGRRNVKTTKYVDPRSGTEFVVDQESGECTQATAGQADAGAATAFRCELQAALDAYLRGHFPDAGGVHAGCSGQAAVSVFEGDSTAGGDGKVELRVVLSCQRERPQGRWVGSWISQWRIVFTPGQPDSGAMTGVVELRTHYAEDCNVHARHKEVRKAKIKETVDPAKFAQEVRDTLQDMEDEHHGAVEDFSANAGGLKSLRRVLPLTKERFDWRPLRLKLMRDMR
;
A
#
# COMPACT_ATOMS: atom_id res chain seq x y z
N ALA A 1 -50.10 18.55 -12.06
CA ALA A 1 -48.78 18.96 -11.51
C ALA A 1 -48.12 17.90 -10.62
N SER A 2 -48.85 17.20 -9.73
CA SER A 2 -48.26 16.19 -8.81
C SER A 2 -47.78 14.91 -9.49
N ARG A 3 -48.51 14.39 -10.47
CA ARG A 3 -48.11 13.18 -11.23
C ARG A 3 -46.89 13.40 -12.13
N LEU A 4 -46.73 14.60 -12.70
CA LEU A 4 -45.56 14.94 -13.52
C LEU A 4 -44.31 15.14 -12.65
N ARG A 5 -44.44 15.73 -11.45
CA ARG A 5 -43.33 15.80 -10.48
C ARG A 5 -42.96 14.42 -9.91
N ALA A 6 -43.92 13.54 -9.66
CA ALA A 6 -43.66 12.16 -9.27
C ALA A 6 -43.04 11.35 -10.41
N HIS A 7 -43.43 11.59 -11.66
CA HIS A 7 -42.82 10.94 -12.84
C HIS A 7 -41.40 11.46 -13.09
N VAL A 8 -41.14 12.77 -12.98
CA VAL A 8 -39.80 13.36 -13.09
C VAL A 8 -38.90 12.95 -11.91
N ALA A 9 -39.43 12.86 -10.68
CA ALA A 9 -38.71 12.32 -9.53
C ALA A 9 -38.43 10.82 -9.67
N ARG A 10 -39.34 10.07 -10.31
CA ARG A 10 -39.16 8.65 -10.62
C ARG A 10 -38.18 8.44 -11.79
N MET A 11 -38.15 9.33 -12.78
CA MET A 11 -37.13 9.33 -13.85
C MET A 11 -35.76 9.74 -13.31
N ALA A 12 -35.69 10.66 -12.34
CA ALA A 12 -34.46 10.96 -11.60
C ALA A 12 -34.03 9.83 -10.65
N ALA A 13 -34.97 8.98 -10.20
CA ALA A 13 -34.71 7.79 -9.38
C ALA A 13 -34.45 6.51 -10.20
N GLN A 14 -34.51 6.58 -11.53
CA GLN A 14 -34.36 5.44 -12.45
C GLN A 14 -33.38 5.75 -13.59
N GLY A 15 -32.35 6.55 -13.32
CA GLY A 15 -31.16 6.51 -14.15
C GLY A 15 -30.55 5.12 -14.02
N GLU A 16 -30.70 4.29 -15.05
CA GLU A 16 -29.98 3.02 -15.14
C GLU A 16 -28.47 3.34 -15.06
N PHE A 17 -27.72 2.53 -14.31
CA PHE A 17 -26.29 2.75 -14.16
C PHE A 17 -25.61 2.63 -15.53
N ASP A 18 -25.17 3.75 -16.10
CA ASP A 18 -24.46 3.78 -17.39
C ASP A 18 -23.08 3.13 -17.20
N SER A 19 -22.77 2.10 -18.00
CA SER A 19 -21.49 1.39 -17.95
C SER A 19 -20.28 2.30 -18.18
N LYS A 20 -20.47 3.49 -18.77
CA LYS A 20 -19.42 4.51 -18.86
C LYS A 20 -18.93 4.98 -17.49
N TRP A 21 -19.76 4.93 -16.46
CA TRP A 21 -19.35 5.26 -15.09
C TRP A 21 -18.34 4.24 -14.55
N GLU A 22 -18.35 2.98 -14.98
CA GLU A 22 -17.45 1.96 -14.44
C GLU A 22 -15.99 2.37 -14.53
N SER A 23 -15.54 2.77 -15.72
CA SER A 23 -14.14 3.20 -15.94
C SER A 23 -13.79 4.47 -15.15
N ILE A 24 -14.75 5.39 -14.97
CA ILE A 24 -14.56 6.61 -14.19
C ILE A 24 -14.41 6.26 -12.70
N LEU A 25 -15.33 5.44 -12.17
CA LEU A 25 -15.31 5.03 -10.78
C LEU A 25 -14.06 4.19 -10.47
N GLU A 26 -13.66 3.31 -11.39
CA GLU A 26 -12.41 2.56 -11.31
C GLU A 26 -11.21 3.49 -11.16
N GLY A 27 -11.09 4.50 -12.04
CA GLY A 27 -10.01 5.48 -11.99
C GLY A 27 -9.98 6.31 -10.70
N LEU A 28 -11.15 6.63 -10.13
CA LEU A 28 -11.27 7.37 -8.87
C LEU A 28 -10.88 6.50 -7.67
N VAL A 29 -11.44 5.29 -7.58
CA VAL A 29 -11.18 4.37 -6.47
C VAL A 29 -9.72 3.91 -6.48
N ALA A 30 -9.15 3.58 -7.65
CA ALA A 30 -7.76 3.16 -7.78
C ALA A 30 -6.75 4.23 -7.31
N LYS A 31 -7.09 5.52 -7.46
CA LYS A 31 -6.24 6.65 -7.05
C LYS A 31 -6.51 7.13 -5.62
N SER A 32 -7.37 6.45 -4.88
CA SER A 32 -7.65 6.78 -3.48
C SER A 32 -6.35 6.73 -2.66
N PRO A 33 -6.14 7.66 -1.72
CA PRO A 33 -5.09 7.49 -0.72
C PRO A 33 -5.35 6.23 0.13
N PRO A 34 -4.28 5.55 0.60
CA PRO A 34 -4.42 4.43 1.54
C PRO A 34 -5.29 4.81 2.74
N GLY A 35 -6.21 3.93 3.14
CA GLY A 35 -7.12 4.16 4.27
C GLY A 35 -8.32 5.07 3.97
N GLN A 36 -8.40 5.70 2.79
CA GLN A 36 -9.50 6.62 2.42
C GLN A 36 -10.48 6.03 1.40
N VAL A 37 -10.32 4.76 1.01
CA VAL A 37 -11.11 4.10 -0.03
C VAL A 37 -12.61 4.15 0.25
N SER A 38 -13.01 3.96 1.51
CA SER A 38 -14.42 4.01 1.94
C SER A 38 -15.06 5.39 1.65
N ASN A 39 -14.33 6.45 1.98
CA ASN A 39 -14.77 7.83 1.73
C ASN A 39 -14.91 8.10 0.22
N VAL A 40 -13.92 7.67 -0.57
CA VAL A 40 -13.94 7.83 -2.03
C VAL A 40 -15.09 7.02 -2.65
N ALA A 41 -15.32 5.79 -2.21
CA ALA A 41 -16.45 4.97 -2.64
C ALA A 41 -17.80 5.65 -2.34
N GLY A 42 -17.95 6.25 -1.15
CA GLY A 42 -19.12 7.05 -0.80
C GLY A 42 -19.33 8.26 -1.73
N LEU A 43 -18.27 8.99 -2.06
CA LEU A 43 -18.31 10.12 -3.00
C LEU A 43 -18.62 9.66 -4.43
N CYS A 44 -18.09 8.52 -4.86
CA CYS A 44 -18.39 7.90 -6.16
C CYS A 44 -19.90 7.63 -6.32
N ARG A 45 -20.56 7.11 -5.28
CA ARG A 45 -22.02 6.91 -5.27
C ARG A 45 -22.80 8.22 -5.40
N GLN A 46 -22.33 9.28 -4.74
CA GLN A 46 -22.94 10.61 -4.86
C GLN A 46 -22.73 11.23 -6.25
N LEU A 47 -21.56 11.00 -6.85
CA LEU A 47 -21.17 11.56 -8.15
C LEU A 47 -21.95 10.94 -9.31
N ALA A 48 -22.18 9.62 -9.28
CA ALA A 48 -22.84 8.90 -10.37
C ALA A 48 -24.31 9.31 -10.58
N ARG A 49 -24.94 9.96 -9.59
CA ARG A 49 -26.36 10.41 -9.60
C ARG A 49 -27.36 9.30 -9.97
N ALA A 50 -26.94 8.04 -9.83
CA ALA A 50 -27.66 6.82 -10.14
C ALA A 50 -27.23 5.75 -9.12
N PRO A 51 -28.06 4.72 -8.84
CA PRO A 51 -27.68 3.64 -7.95
C PRO A 51 -26.50 2.86 -8.54
N VAL A 52 -25.32 3.00 -7.92
CA VAL A 52 -24.12 2.25 -8.30
C VAL A 52 -24.24 0.82 -7.76
N PRO A 53 -23.97 -0.23 -8.55
CA PRO A 53 -23.96 -1.61 -8.07
C PRO A 53 -22.96 -1.81 -6.92
N ASP A 54 -23.40 -2.42 -5.82
CA ASP A 54 -22.51 -2.69 -4.68
C ASP A 54 -21.38 -3.67 -5.04
N ASP A 55 -21.62 -4.62 -5.94
CA ASP A 55 -20.60 -5.55 -6.43
C ASP A 55 -19.47 -4.83 -7.19
N LEU A 56 -19.80 -3.75 -7.91
CA LEU A 56 -18.81 -2.92 -8.58
C LEU A 56 -17.92 -2.23 -7.54
N ILE A 57 -18.51 -1.54 -6.56
CA ILE A 57 -17.76 -0.86 -5.51
C ILE A 57 -16.92 -1.86 -4.71
N GLY A 58 -17.49 -2.99 -4.31
CA GLY A 58 -16.79 -4.05 -3.60
C GLY A 58 -15.57 -4.55 -4.37
N ARG A 59 -15.70 -4.79 -5.68
CA ARG A 59 -14.58 -5.21 -6.54
C ARG A 59 -13.50 -4.15 -6.66
N LEU A 60 -13.88 -2.87 -6.85
CA LEU A 60 -12.93 -1.76 -6.96
C LEU A 60 -12.16 -1.55 -5.64
N CYS A 61 -12.87 -1.61 -4.52
CA CYS A 61 -12.25 -1.53 -3.19
C CYS A 61 -11.35 -2.73 -2.91
N ALA A 62 -11.74 -3.95 -3.33
CA ALA A 62 -10.91 -5.15 -3.17
C ALA A 62 -9.58 -5.03 -3.92
N GLU A 63 -9.63 -4.56 -5.17
CA GLU A 63 -8.44 -4.32 -5.98
C GLU A 63 -7.54 -3.25 -5.37
N HIS A 64 -8.13 -2.15 -4.91
CA HIS A 64 -7.41 -1.10 -4.21
C HIS A 64 -6.73 -1.63 -2.92
N ASN A 65 -7.47 -2.34 -2.07
CA ASN A 65 -6.95 -2.86 -0.81
C ASN A 65 -5.81 -3.86 -1.02
N GLU A 66 -5.89 -4.73 -2.04
CA GLU A 66 -4.80 -5.63 -2.42
C GLU A 66 -3.57 -4.88 -2.96
N GLN A 67 -3.76 -3.88 -3.83
CA GLN A 67 -2.67 -3.08 -4.40
C GLN A 67 -1.94 -2.23 -3.34
N HIS A 68 -2.64 -1.89 -2.26
CA HIS A 68 -2.13 -1.10 -1.15
C HIS A 68 -1.78 -1.96 0.07
N LEU A 69 -1.84 -3.29 -0.04
CA LEU A 69 -1.48 -4.25 1.01
C LEU A 69 -2.13 -3.90 2.37
N ARG A 70 -3.44 -3.65 2.36
CA ARG A 70 -4.16 -3.17 3.54
C ARG A 70 -3.94 -4.11 4.73
N VAL A 71 -3.50 -3.56 5.86
CA VAL A 71 -3.38 -4.31 7.11
C VAL A 71 -4.71 -4.25 7.86
N VAL A 72 -5.23 -5.42 8.25
CA VAL A 72 -6.48 -5.56 9.00
C VAL A 72 -6.21 -6.20 10.36
N ARG A 73 -6.88 -5.71 11.42
CA ARG A 73 -6.83 -6.37 12.73
C ARG A 73 -7.80 -7.54 12.74
N LEU A 74 -7.36 -8.69 13.23
CA LEU A 74 -8.22 -9.85 13.37
C LEU A 74 -9.01 -9.75 14.70
N PRO A 75 -10.30 -10.14 14.73
CA PRO A 75 -11.18 -9.91 15.88
C PRO A 75 -10.91 -10.80 17.10
N SER A 76 -10.00 -11.78 17.03
CA SER A 76 -9.65 -12.63 18.17
C SER A 76 -8.46 -12.03 18.93
N PRO A 77 -8.49 -11.99 20.28
CA PRO A 77 -7.40 -11.43 21.09
C PRO A 77 -6.06 -12.17 20.96
N ALA A 78 -6.06 -13.39 20.41
CA ALA A 78 -4.85 -14.15 20.07
C ALA A 78 -4.41 -13.97 18.60
N SER A 79 -5.27 -13.38 17.77
CA SER A 79 -5.06 -13.22 16.34
C SER A 79 -4.54 -11.82 16.07
N GLY A 80 -3.30 -11.73 15.61
CA GLY A 80 -2.64 -10.46 15.30
C GLY A 80 -3.25 -9.72 14.11
N SER A 81 -2.38 -9.13 13.28
CA SER A 81 -2.79 -8.45 12.05
C SER A 81 -2.69 -9.38 10.84
N GLY A 82 -3.66 -9.29 9.92
CA GLY A 82 -3.61 -9.92 8.59
C GLY A 82 -3.30 -8.89 7.51
N ILE A 83 -2.75 -9.34 6.37
CA ILE A 83 -2.47 -8.51 5.20
C ILE A 83 -3.42 -8.89 4.06
N VAL A 84 -4.13 -7.92 3.52
CA VAL A 84 -4.95 -8.05 2.32
C VAL A 84 -4.02 -8.01 1.11
N VAL A 85 -3.73 -9.17 0.54
CA VAL A 85 -2.83 -9.33 -0.60
C VAL A 85 -3.32 -10.49 -1.48
N ASP A 86 -2.99 -10.42 -2.77
CA ASP A 86 -3.42 -11.41 -3.77
C ASP A 86 -2.98 -12.84 -3.42
N VAL A 87 -1.75 -13.03 -2.95
CA VAL A 87 -1.21 -14.34 -2.53
C VAL A 87 -1.95 -14.93 -1.33
N ALA A 88 -2.56 -14.10 -0.48
CA ALA A 88 -3.34 -14.53 0.66
C ALA A 88 -4.80 -14.85 0.29
N ARG A 89 -5.28 -14.42 -0.89
CA ARG A 89 -6.70 -14.50 -1.24
C ARG A 89 -7.16 -15.94 -1.47
N LYS A 90 -8.27 -16.32 -0.84
CA LYS A 90 -9.01 -17.54 -1.13
C LYS A 90 -10.28 -17.20 -1.92
N GLY A 91 -10.38 -17.71 -3.14
CA GLY A 91 -11.55 -17.50 -4.01
C GLY A 91 -11.45 -16.29 -4.94
N ARG A 92 -12.60 -15.82 -5.44
CA ARG A 92 -12.71 -14.73 -6.45
C ARG A 92 -12.73 -13.35 -5.79
N ARG A 93 -12.21 -12.34 -6.50
CA ARG A 93 -12.18 -10.91 -6.10
C ARG A 93 -13.57 -10.22 -6.10
N ASN A 94 -14.56 -10.79 -6.77
CA ASN A 94 -15.78 -10.08 -7.20
C ASN A 94 -16.92 -10.07 -6.15
N VAL A 95 -16.61 -9.90 -4.87
CA VAL A 95 -17.63 -9.88 -3.81
C VAL A 95 -17.30 -8.78 -2.80
N LYS A 96 -18.33 -8.13 -2.25
CA LYS A 96 -18.24 -7.14 -1.17
C LYS A 96 -17.32 -7.60 -0.02
N THR A 97 -17.36 -8.89 0.29
CA THR A 97 -16.47 -9.53 1.25
C THR A 97 -15.53 -10.50 0.56
N THR A 98 -14.25 -10.50 0.92
CA THR A 98 -13.24 -11.42 0.37
C THR A 98 -12.54 -12.16 1.49
N LYS A 99 -12.28 -13.45 1.28
CA LYS A 99 -11.54 -14.29 2.24
C LYS A 99 -10.04 -14.27 1.93
N TYR A 100 -9.25 -14.18 2.99
CA TYR A 100 -7.80 -14.24 2.98
C TYR A 100 -7.29 -15.24 4.02
N VAL A 101 -6.04 -15.65 3.93
CA VAL A 101 -5.38 -16.54 4.90
C VAL A 101 -4.09 -15.92 5.43
N ASP A 102 -3.89 -16.00 6.75
CA ASP A 102 -2.60 -15.71 7.37
C ASP A 102 -1.72 -16.97 7.32
N PRO A 103 -0.56 -16.95 6.63
CA PRO A 103 0.29 -18.13 6.48
C PRO A 103 0.94 -18.58 7.80
N ARG A 104 0.94 -17.74 8.84
CA ARG A 104 1.57 -18.05 10.14
C ARG A 104 0.75 -19.03 10.96
N SER A 105 -0.55 -18.77 11.05
CA SER A 105 -1.50 -19.54 11.85
C SER A 105 -2.45 -20.39 11.01
N GLY A 106 -2.48 -20.19 9.69
CA GLY A 106 -3.54 -20.71 8.83
C GLY A 106 -4.91 -20.09 9.11
N THR A 107 -4.97 -18.99 9.87
CA THR A 107 -6.25 -18.31 10.17
C THR A 107 -6.82 -17.75 8.88
N GLU A 108 -8.03 -18.19 8.53
CA GLU A 108 -8.79 -17.59 7.45
C GLU A 108 -9.59 -16.42 7.98
N PHE A 109 -9.53 -15.29 7.30
CA PHE A 109 -10.23 -14.07 7.70
C PHE A 109 -10.98 -13.46 6.52
N VAL A 110 -12.12 -12.85 6.81
CA VAL A 110 -13.03 -12.26 5.82
C VAL A 110 -13.03 -10.76 6.00
N VAL A 111 -12.70 -10.04 4.93
CA VAL A 111 -12.61 -8.57 4.92
C VAL A 111 -13.80 -8.00 4.15
N ASP A 112 -14.53 -7.07 4.76
CA ASP A 112 -15.41 -6.18 4.00
C ASP A 112 -14.55 -5.13 3.31
N GLN A 113 -14.58 -5.12 1.98
CA GLN A 113 -13.62 -4.36 1.19
C GLN A 113 -13.90 -2.86 1.21
N GLU A 114 -15.16 -2.48 1.47
CA GLU A 114 -15.55 -1.07 1.52
C GLU A 114 -15.19 -0.44 2.87
N SER A 115 -15.43 -1.14 3.98
CA SER A 115 -14.98 -0.67 5.30
C SER A 115 -13.49 -0.88 5.52
N GLY A 116 -12.89 -1.87 4.84
CA GLY A 116 -11.51 -2.27 5.06
C GLY A 116 -11.29 -2.95 6.42
N GLU A 117 -12.34 -3.57 6.97
CA GLU A 117 -12.32 -4.22 8.28
C GLU A 117 -12.50 -5.74 8.17
N CYS A 118 -11.90 -6.47 9.11
CA CYS A 118 -12.11 -7.89 9.26
C CYS A 118 -13.46 -8.14 9.95
N THR A 119 -14.36 -8.84 9.27
CA THR A 119 -15.71 -9.17 9.77
C THR A 119 -15.77 -10.51 10.48
N GLN A 120 -14.96 -11.48 10.03
CA GLN A 120 -14.91 -12.83 10.59
C GLN A 120 -13.49 -13.37 10.51
N ALA A 121 -13.07 -14.15 11.51
CA ALA A 121 -11.83 -14.89 11.49
C ALA A 121 -12.06 -16.30 12.06
N THR A 122 -11.57 -17.30 11.35
CA THR A 122 -11.68 -18.72 11.71
C THR A 122 -10.27 -19.27 11.84
N ALA A 123 -9.94 -19.82 13.01
CA ALA A 123 -8.68 -20.51 13.20
C ALA A 123 -8.58 -21.70 12.22
N GLY A 124 -7.48 -21.76 11.49
CA GLY A 124 -7.15 -22.89 10.62
C GLY A 124 -5.86 -23.53 11.08
N GLN A 125 -5.22 -24.25 10.16
CA GLN A 125 -3.90 -24.83 10.36
C GLN A 125 -2.99 -24.30 9.26
N ALA A 126 -1.76 -23.91 9.63
CA ALA A 126 -0.77 -23.48 8.66
C ALA A 126 -0.43 -24.67 7.74
N ASP A 127 -0.38 -24.40 6.44
CA ASP A 127 0.02 -25.41 5.45
C ASP A 127 1.48 -25.82 5.70
N ALA A 128 1.72 -27.13 5.75
CA ALA A 128 3.06 -27.69 5.87
C ALA A 128 3.60 -28.03 4.48
N GLY A 129 4.63 -27.31 4.06
CA GLY A 129 5.34 -27.47 2.81
C GLY A 129 6.84 -27.74 3.00
N ALA A 130 7.53 -27.98 1.88
CA ALA A 130 8.96 -28.32 1.88
C ALA A 130 9.86 -27.19 2.44
N ALA A 131 9.39 -25.94 2.44
CA ALA A 131 10.13 -24.80 2.98
C ALA A 131 9.56 -24.25 4.30
N THR A 132 8.68 -24.97 4.99
CA THR A 132 8.05 -24.48 6.22
C THR A 132 9.07 -24.10 7.31
N ALA A 133 10.18 -24.83 7.43
CA ALA A 133 11.25 -24.46 8.36
C ALA A 133 11.87 -23.08 8.01
N PHE A 134 12.21 -22.86 6.74
CA PHE A 134 12.74 -21.58 6.24
C PHE A 134 11.72 -20.45 6.40
N ARG A 135 10.44 -20.71 6.09
CA ARG A 135 9.34 -19.76 6.24
C ARG A 135 9.15 -19.34 7.70
N CYS A 136 9.16 -20.30 8.64
CA CYS A 136 9.00 -20.04 10.07
C CYS A 136 10.14 -19.20 10.64
N GLU A 137 11.40 -19.57 10.37
CA GLU A 137 12.57 -18.82 10.84
C GLU A 137 12.61 -17.41 10.24
N LEU A 138 12.34 -17.28 8.94
CA LEU A 138 12.27 -15.97 8.28
C LEU A 138 11.14 -15.11 8.83
N GLN A 139 9.96 -15.68 9.07
CA GLN A 139 8.86 -14.97 9.69
C GLN A 139 9.25 -14.45 11.07
N ALA A 140 9.87 -15.27 11.92
CA ALA A 140 10.29 -14.86 13.26
C ALA A 140 11.35 -13.74 13.22
N ALA A 141 12.32 -13.83 12.31
CA ALA A 141 13.33 -12.80 12.10
C ALA A 141 12.69 -11.46 11.65
N LEU A 142 11.71 -11.52 10.75
CA LEU A 142 11.00 -10.33 10.25
C LEU A 142 10.00 -9.76 11.25
N ASP A 143 9.37 -10.58 12.09
CA ASP A 143 8.53 -10.10 13.19
C ASP A 143 9.36 -9.32 14.23
N ALA A 144 10.62 -9.74 14.46
CA ALA A 144 11.57 -8.98 15.28
C ALA A 144 11.99 -7.68 14.60
N TYR A 145 12.32 -7.73 13.30
CA TYR A 145 12.63 -6.56 12.48
C TYR A 145 11.51 -5.51 12.52
N LEU A 146 10.26 -5.94 12.28
CA LEU A 146 9.08 -5.08 12.26
C LEU A 146 8.87 -4.37 13.61
N ARG A 147 9.00 -5.10 14.72
CA ARG A 147 8.86 -4.51 16.07
C ARG A 147 9.93 -3.45 16.38
N GLY A 148 11.14 -3.62 15.84
CA GLY A 148 12.23 -2.66 16.01
C GLY A 148 12.06 -1.38 15.18
N HIS A 149 11.61 -1.51 13.93
CA HIS A 149 11.55 -0.40 12.96
C HIS A 149 10.18 0.29 12.90
N PHE A 150 9.11 -0.44 13.19
CA PHE A 150 7.73 0.04 13.12
C PHE A 150 6.99 -0.24 14.43
N PRO A 151 7.36 0.39 15.55
CA PRO A 151 6.69 0.16 16.82
C PRO A 151 5.20 0.55 16.72
N ASP A 152 4.34 -0.35 17.21
CA ASP A 152 2.87 -0.18 17.29
C ASP A 152 2.47 0.98 18.21
N ALA A 153 3.32 1.30 19.18
CA ALA A 153 3.17 2.47 20.02
C ALA A 153 3.35 3.72 19.14
N GLY A 154 2.24 4.43 18.88
CA GLY A 154 2.19 5.65 18.10
C GLY A 154 3.44 6.50 18.31
N GLY A 155 4.32 6.52 17.31
CA GLY A 155 5.59 7.23 17.43
C GLY A 155 5.33 8.72 17.70
N VAL A 156 6.12 9.33 18.58
CA VAL A 156 6.44 10.77 18.86
C VAL A 156 5.31 11.83 18.87
N HIS A 157 4.15 11.61 18.24
CA HIS A 157 3.09 12.59 18.05
C HIS A 157 1.75 12.00 18.48
N ALA A 158 1.19 12.59 19.53
CA ALA A 158 -0.15 12.29 20.01
C ALA A 158 -1.18 12.34 18.85
N GLY A 159 -2.05 11.32 18.78
CA GLY A 159 -3.11 11.22 17.78
C GLY A 159 -2.73 10.56 16.46
N CYS A 160 -1.55 9.94 16.35
CA CYS A 160 -1.20 9.08 15.22
C CYS A 160 -1.70 7.65 15.46
N SER A 161 -2.40 7.08 14.48
CA SER A 161 -2.70 5.65 14.40
C SER A 161 -1.74 4.98 13.42
N GLY A 162 -1.34 3.76 13.74
CA GLY A 162 -0.48 2.95 12.87
C GLY A 162 -0.99 1.52 12.82
N GLN A 163 -0.75 0.87 11.68
CA GLN A 163 -0.91 -0.57 11.50
C GLN A 163 0.30 -1.08 10.74
N ALA A 164 0.89 -2.15 11.24
CA ALA A 164 2.01 -2.81 10.62
C ALA A 164 1.79 -4.33 10.65
N ALA A 165 2.22 -5.00 9.60
CA ALA A 165 2.23 -6.45 9.54
C ALA A 165 3.29 -6.92 8.55
N VAL A 166 3.83 -8.10 8.82
CA VAL A 166 4.67 -8.84 7.90
C VAL A 166 4.19 -10.28 7.79
N SER A 167 4.16 -10.83 6.58
CA SER A 167 3.76 -12.20 6.33
C SER A 167 4.67 -12.84 5.29
N VAL A 168 5.12 -14.06 5.57
CA VAL A 168 5.92 -14.88 4.68
C VAL A 168 5.06 -16.02 4.15
N PHE A 169 4.80 -15.99 2.85
CA PHE A 169 4.01 -16.99 2.13
C PHE A 169 4.95 -17.98 1.42
N GLU A 170 4.57 -19.24 1.39
CA GLU A 170 5.14 -20.20 0.45
C GLU A 170 4.45 -20.03 -0.90
N GLY A 171 5.24 -19.86 -1.96
CA GLY A 171 4.75 -19.86 -3.33
C GLY A 171 4.62 -21.28 -3.88
N ASP A 172 3.93 -21.42 -5.00
CA ASP A 172 3.91 -22.69 -5.71
C ASP A 172 5.33 -23.09 -6.10
N SER A 173 5.70 -24.35 -5.84
CA SER A 173 6.99 -24.88 -6.30
C SER A 173 7.08 -24.65 -7.80
N THR A 174 8.16 -23.98 -8.25
CA THR A 174 8.27 -23.54 -9.65
C THR A 174 8.12 -24.75 -10.55
N ALA A 175 7.14 -24.72 -11.47
CA ALA A 175 6.77 -25.84 -12.33
C ALA A 175 7.96 -26.33 -13.19
N GLY A 176 8.71 -27.27 -12.63
CA GLY A 176 9.90 -27.88 -13.17
C GLY A 176 10.58 -28.59 -12.01
N GLY A 177 10.67 -29.92 -12.05
CA GLY A 177 11.06 -30.80 -10.95
C GLY A 177 12.48 -30.62 -10.36
N ASP A 178 13.02 -29.41 -10.37
CA ASP A 178 14.34 -28.99 -9.90
C ASP A 178 14.43 -28.83 -8.37
N GLY A 179 13.36 -29.10 -7.62
CA GLY A 179 13.34 -28.95 -6.16
C GLY A 179 13.42 -27.50 -5.64
N LYS A 180 13.19 -26.51 -6.51
CA LYS A 180 13.18 -25.08 -6.15
C LYS A 180 11.94 -24.73 -5.32
N VAL A 181 12.16 -23.89 -4.33
CA VAL A 181 11.11 -23.32 -3.49
C VAL A 181 11.08 -21.81 -3.63
N GLU A 182 9.88 -21.24 -3.50
CA GLU A 182 9.62 -19.81 -3.52
C GLU A 182 9.06 -19.37 -2.17
N LEU A 183 9.66 -18.34 -1.57
CA LEU A 183 9.09 -17.60 -0.45
C LEU A 183 8.73 -16.19 -0.91
N ARG A 184 7.56 -15.71 -0.50
CA ARG A 184 7.11 -14.33 -0.72
C ARG A 184 6.98 -13.62 0.61
N VAL A 185 7.79 -12.59 0.82
CA VAL A 185 7.69 -11.70 1.97
C VAL A 185 6.84 -10.51 1.58
N VAL A 186 5.84 -10.21 2.40
CA VAL A 186 4.99 -9.02 2.27
C VAL A 186 5.01 -8.28 3.59
N LEU A 187 5.61 -7.09 3.60
CA LEU A 187 5.62 -6.16 4.72
C LEU A 187 4.81 -4.93 4.32
N SER A 188 3.87 -4.56 5.17
CA SER A 188 3.03 -3.38 4.97
C SER A 188 2.91 -2.63 6.28
N CYS A 189 3.28 -1.35 6.24
CA CYS A 189 3.15 -0.42 7.34
C CYS A 189 2.37 0.80 6.86
N GLN A 190 1.39 1.22 7.64
CA GLN A 190 0.66 2.45 7.42
C GLN A 190 0.64 3.25 8.71
N ARG A 191 0.87 4.55 8.59
CA ARG A 191 0.65 5.51 9.66
C ARG A 191 -0.20 6.65 9.13
N GLU A 192 -1.09 7.13 9.96
CA GLU A 192 -1.97 8.22 9.60
C GLU A 192 -2.24 9.11 10.81
N ARG A 193 -2.53 10.37 10.52
CA ARG A 193 -3.01 11.32 11.50
C ARG A 193 -4.18 12.06 10.90
N PRO A 194 -5.43 11.59 11.12
CA PRO A 194 -6.61 12.20 10.51
C PRO A 194 -6.73 13.70 10.82
N GLN A 195 -6.44 14.11 12.06
CA GLN A 195 -6.43 15.53 12.46
C GLN A 195 -5.36 16.34 11.73
N GLY A 196 -4.19 15.73 11.46
CA GLY A 196 -3.12 16.35 10.68
C GLY A 196 -3.28 16.16 9.17
N ARG A 197 -4.39 15.56 8.73
CA ARG A 197 -4.76 15.34 7.32
C ARG A 197 -3.63 14.71 6.49
N TRP A 198 -2.91 13.74 7.06
CA TRP A 198 -1.87 12.99 6.35
C TRP A 198 -1.92 11.50 6.60
N VAL A 199 -1.46 10.75 5.60
CA VAL A 199 -1.24 9.30 5.64
C VAL A 199 0.08 8.98 4.95
N GLY A 200 0.84 8.06 5.52
CA GLY A 200 2.06 7.49 4.99
C GLY A 200 1.96 5.96 5.00
N SER A 201 2.45 5.33 3.95
CA SER A 201 2.51 3.88 3.82
C SER A 201 3.88 3.46 3.30
N TRP A 202 4.46 2.46 3.96
CA TRP A 202 5.67 1.78 3.56
C TRP A 202 5.33 0.33 3.20
N ILE A 203 5.72 -0.07 2.00
CA ILE A 203 5.45 -1.38 1.44
C ILE A 203 6.77 -2.02 1.02
N SER A 204 6.97 -3.26 1.43
CA SER A 204 8.11 -4.08 1.03
C SER A 204 7.59 -5.44 0.56
N GLN A 205 7.88 -5.79 -0.69
CA GLN A 205 7.49 -7.07 -1.27
C GLN A 205 8.71 -7.76 -1.84
N TRP A 206 9.02 -8.96 -1.36
CA TRP A 206 10.18 -9.71 -1.80
C TRP A 206 9.79 -11.12 -2.24
N ARG A 207 10.34 -11.53 -3.37
CA ARG A 207 10.27 -12.88 -3.88
C ARG A 207 11.65 -13.49 -3.78
N ILE A 208 11.75 -14.61 -3.07
CA ILE A 208 13.00 -15.33 -2.83
C ILE A 208 12.84 -16.72 -3.43
N VAL A 209 13.70 -17.10 -4.36
CA VAL A 209 13.72 -18.44 -4.97
C VAL A 209 15.06 -19.08 -4.70
N PHE A 210 15.03 -20.32 -4.20
CA PHE A 210 16.24 -21.07 -3.86
C PHE A 210 15.99 -22.58 -3.92
N THR A 211 17.06 -23.36 -3.89
CA THR A 211 17.00 -24.83 -3.77
C THR A 211 17.53 -25.22 -2.39
N PRO A 212 16.68 -25.72 -1.47
CA PRO A 212 17.12 -26.13 -0.13
C PRO A 212 18.26 -27.16 -0.20
N GLY A 213 19.30 -26.95 0.61
CA GLY A 213 20.46 -27.85 0.65
C GLY A 213 21.49 -27.64 -0.47
N GLN A 214 21.25 -26.73 -1.42
CA GLN A 214 22.22 -26.33 -2.42
C GLN A 214 22.71 -24.90 -2.13
N PRO A 215 23.94 -24.73 -1.61
CA PRO A 215 24.53 -23.41 -1.35
C PRO A 215 24.53 -22.50 -2.58
N ASP A 216 24.49 -21.17 -2.36
CA ASP A 216 24.55 -20.13 -3.40
C ASP A 216 23.44 -20.22 -4.46
N SER A 217 22.34 -20.93 -4.18
CA SER A 217 21.21 -21.08 -5.10
C SER A 217 20.14 -19.99 -4.95
N GLY A 218 20.25 -19.13 -3.94
CA GLY A 218 19.22 -18.16 -3.59
C GLY A 218 19.27 -16.89 -4.43
N ALA A 219 18.10 -16.48 -4.93
CA ALA A 219 17.88 -15.22 -5.62
C ALA A 219 16.70 -14.49 -5.00
N MET A 220 16.95 -13.25 -4.56
CA MET A 220 15.97 -12.35 -3.95
C MET A 220 15.70 -11.19 -4.91
N THR A 221 14.44 -10.95 -5.22
CA THR A 221 13.99 -9.82 -6.04
C THR A 221 12.80 -9.18 -5.37
N GLY A 222 12.78 -7.87 -5.23
CA GLY A 222 11.66 -7.21 -4.57
C GLY A 222 11.51 -5.75 -4.88
N VAL A 223 10.54 -5.16 -4.21
CA VAL A 223 10.11 -3.79 -4.36
C VAL A 223 10.00 -3.18 -2.98
N VAL A 224 10.62 -2.02 -2.80
CA VAL A 224 10.40 -1.14 -1.66
C VAL A 224 9.68 0.10 -2.16
N GLU A 225 8.64 0.52 -1.44
CA GLU A 225 7.79 1.62 -1.84
C GLU A 225 7.29 2.46 -0.66
N LEU A 226 7.57 3.76 -0.71
CA LEU A 226 6.96 4.78 0.15
C LEU A 226 5.86 5.52 -0.61
N ARG A 227 4.67 5.62 0.01
CA ARG A 227 3.55 6.43 -0.46
C ARG A 227 3.14 7.40 0.64
N THR A 228 2.95 8.68 0.32
CA THR A 228 2.39 9.66 1.25
C THR A 228 1.28 10.48 0.61
N HIS A 229 0.37 10.96 1.44
CA HIS A 229 -0.69 11.90 1.07
C HIS A 229 -0.88 12.90 2.21
N TYR A 230 -0.91 14.19 1.85
CA TYR A 230 -1.15 15.32 2.74
C TYR A 230 -2.23 16.22 2.14
N ALA A 231 -3.24 16.59 2.93
CA ALA A 231 -4.47 17.21 2.46
C ALA A 231 -4.99 18.38 3.35
N GLU A 232 -4.10 19.11 4.04
CA GLU A 232 -4.57 20.22 4.89
C GLU A 232 -5.08 21.43 4.09
N ASP A 233 -4.19 22.11 3.38
CA ASP A 233 -4.53 23.27 2.54
C ASP A 233 -4.24 23.02 1.05
N CYS A 234 -3.68 21.86 0.74
CA CYS A 234 -3.34 21.42 -0.61
C CYS A 234 -3.36 19.91 -0.67
N ASN A 235 -3.60 19.35 -1.85
CA ASN A 235 -3.51 17.91 -2.08
C ASN A 235 -2.11 17.55 -2.61
N VAL A 236 -1.26 17.00 -1.75
CA VAL A 236 0.12 16.62 -2.08
C VAL A 236 0.29 15.13 -1.91
N HIS A 237 0.76 14.46 -2.96
CA HIS A 237 1.09 13.05 -2.97
C HIS A 237 2.58 12.88 -3.24
N ALA A 238 3.24 11.96 -2.54
CA ALA A 238 4.57 11.49 -2.90
C ALA A 238 4.56 9.96 -3.07
N ARG A 239 5.31 9.47 -4.06
CA ARG A 239 5.46 8.06 -4.33
C ARG A 239 6.90 7.79 -4.76
N HIS A 240 7.62 7.04 -3.95
CA HIS A 240 8.96 6.56 -4.23
C HIS A 240 8.91 5.05 -4.28
N LYS A 241 9.31 4.46 -5.40
CA LYS A 241 9.26 3.02 -5.63
C LYS A 241 10.56 2.59 -6.27
N GLU A 242 11.16 1.55 -5.74
CA GLU A 242 12.40 1.00 -6.24
C GLU A 242 12.34 -0.52 -6.34
N VAL A 243 12.95 -1.06 -7.39
CA VAL A 243 13.07 -2.51 -7.60
C VAL A 243 14.51 -2.91 -7.27
N ARG A 244 14.68 -3.88 -6.37
CA ARG A 244 15.98 -4.34 -5.89
C ARG A 244 16.16 -5.83 -6.14
N LYS A 245 17.41 -6.26 -6.27
CA LYS A 245 17.80 -7.67 -6.47
C LYS A 245 19.05 -8.00 -5.66
N ALA A 246 19.07 -9.17 -5.05
CA ALA A 246 20.22 -9.73 -4.33
C ALA A 246 20.35 -11.22 -4.59
N LYS A 247 21.54 -11.75 -4.29
CA LYS A 247 21.78 -13.19 -4.18
C LYS A 247 21.82 -13.54 -2.69
N ILE A 248 21.26 -14.70 -2.36
CA ILE A 248 21.27 -15.26 -1.01
C ILE A 248 22.12 -16.53 -1.05
N LYS A 249 23.17 -16.56 -0.24
CA LYS A 249 24.19 -17.61 -0.27
C LYS A 249 23.83 -18.79 0.61
N GLU A 250 23.37 -18.49 1.81
CA GLU A 250 22.90 -19.48 2.75
C GLU A 250 21.52 -19.96 2.35
N THR A 251 21.39 -21.25 2.07
CA THR A 251 20.16 -21.92 1.60
C THR A 251 20.06 -23.34 2.17
N VAL A 252 20.90 -23.64 3.16
CA VAL A 252 21.02 -24.96 3.81
C VAL A 252 20.43 -24.88 5.21
N ASP A 253 20.88 -23.93 6.03
CA ASP A 253 20.41 -23.74 7.39
C ASP A 253 19.27 -22.69 7.45
N PRO A 254 18.06 -23.05 7.89
CA PRO A 254 16.92 -22.14 7.95
C PRO A 254 17.14 -20.87 8.78
N ALA A 255 17.84 -20.97 9.92
CA ALA A 255 18.03 -19.84 10.82
C ALA A 255 19.04 -18.84 10.26
N LYS A 256 20.15 -19.32 9.69
CA LYS A 256 21.13 -18.47 9.01
C LYS A 256 20.57 -17.88 7.70
N PHE A 257 19.78 -18.64 6.94
CA PHE A 257 19.05 -18.12 5.78
C PHE A 257 18.16 -16.94 6.18
N ALA A 258 17.37 -17.10 7.25
CA ALA A 258 16.50 -16.05 7.76
C ALA A 258 17.28 -14.79 8.16
N GLN A 259 18.45 -14.98 8.77
CA GLN A 259 19.35 -13.90 9.14
C GLN A 259 19.88 -13.14 7.92
N GLU A 260 20.44 -13.85 6.93
CA GLU A 260 21.00 -13.25 5.71
C GLU A 260 19.92 -12.49 4.91
N VAL A 261 18.73 -13.08 4.77
CA VAL A 261 17.60 -12.45 4.07
C VAL A 261 17.14 -11.19 4.78
N ARG A 262 17.00 -11.22 6.12
CA ARG A 262 16.62 -10.04 6.92
C ARG A 262 17.65 -8.93 6.76
N ASP A 263 18.94 -9.24 6.90
CA ASP A 263 20.01 -8.22 6.82
C ASP A 263 20.06 -7.60 5.42
N THR A 264 19.95 -8.44 4.38
CA THR A 264 19.87 -7.97 2.99
C THR A 264 18.65 -7.08 2.75
N LEU A 265 17.49 -7.46 3.31
CA LEU A 265 16.27 -6.66 3.22
C LEU A 265 16.45 -5.30 3.90
N GLN A 266 17.00 -5.30 5.12
CA GLN A 266 17.24 -4.09 5.90
C GLN A 266 18.19 -3.14 5.16
N ASP A 267 19.33 -3.63 4.67
CA ASP A 267 20.30 -2.80 3.93
C ASP A 267 19.64 -2.11 2.72
N MET A 268 18.79 -2.83 2.00
CA MET A 268 18.06 -2.29 0.85
C MET A 268 16.97 -1.29 1.23
N GLU A 269 16.28 -1.51 2.35
CA GLU A 269 15.30 -0.56 2.89
C GLU A 269 15.97 0.71 3.42
N ASP A 270 17.10 0.59 4.11
CA ASP A 270 17.88 1.71 4.64
C ASP A 270 18.46 2.57 3.51
N GLU A 271 18.98 1.95 2.45
CA GLU A 271 19.44 2.68 1.25
C GLU A 271 18.29 3.43 0.57
N HIS A 272 17.12 2.80 0.44
CA HIS A 272 15.93 3.45 -0.11
C HIS A 272 15.47 4.63 0.76
N HIS A 273 15.46 4.44 2.09
CA HIS A 273 15.08 5.47 3.04
C HIS A 273 16.02 6.68 2.95
N GLY A 274 17.33 6.46 2.96
CA GLY A 274 18.33 7.52 2.78
C GLY A 274 18.16 8.28 1.46
N ALA A 275 17.91 7.56 0.35
CA ALA A 275 17.66 8.19 -0.95
C ALA A 275 16.41 9.09 -0.96
N VAL A 276 15.34 8.69 -0.25
CA VAL A 276 14.13 9.50 -0.10
C VAL A 276 14.38 10.74 0.77
N GLU A 277 15.12 10.60 1.87
CA GLU A 277 15.50 11.73 2.72
C GLU A 277 16.35 12.74 1.95
N ASP A 278 17.36 12.26 1.22
CA ASP A 278 18.22 13.09 0.38
C ASP A 278 17.43 13.81 -0.71
N PHE A 279 16.48 13.12 -1.37
CA PHE A 279 15.62 13.75 -2.37
C PHE A 279 14.78 14.89 -1.75
N SER A 280 14.25 14.64 -0.55
CA SER A 280 13.39 15.59 0.17
C SER A 280 14.18 16.80 0.69
N ALA A 281 15.39 16.59 1.19
CA ALA A 281 16.31 17.64 1.63
C ALA A 281 16.80 18.49 0.44
N ASN A 282 17.06 17.85 -0.70
CA ASN A 282 17.58 18.47 -1.91
C ASN A 282 16.46 19.01 -2.82
N ALA A 283 15.56 19.83 -2.28
CA ALA A 283 14.52 20.58 -3.00
C ALA A 283 15.06 21.58 -4.07
N GLY A 284 16.32 21.46 -4.49
CA GLY A 284 16.98 22.28 -5.49
C GLY A 284 16.26 22.33 -6.84
N GLY A 285 15.56 21.26 -7.24
CA GLY A 285 14.74 21.26 -8.46
C GLY A 285 13.60 22.29 -8.42
N LEU A 286 12.96 22.51 -7.27
CA LEU A 286 11.92 23.53 -7.13
C LEU A 286 12.50 24.95 -7.25
N LYS A 287 13.73 25.16 -6.78
CA LYS A 287 14.43 26.45 -6.90
C LYS A 287 14.74 26.81 -8.35
N SER A 288 14.98 25.81 -9.22
CA SER A 288 15.13 26.06 -10.67
C SER A 288 13.81 26.43 -11.35
N LEU A 289 12.68 25.91 -10.88
CA LEU A 289 11.36 26.27 -11.41
C LEU A 289 10.96 27.69 -11.04
N ARG A 290 11.13 28.06 -9.77
CA ARG A 290 10.80 29.39 -9.29
C ARG A 290 11.77 29.84 -8.21
N ARG A 291 12.43 30.95 -8.47
CA ARG A 291 13.27 31.62 -7.49
C ARG A 291 12.39 32.21 -6.40
N VAL A 292 12.84 32.11 -5.14
CA VAL A 292 12.17 32.78 -4.01
C VAL A 292 12.20 34.30 -4.18
N LEU A 293 13.28 34.83 -4.73
CA LEU A 293 13.43 36.23 -5.10
C LEU A 293 14.01 36.35 -6.53
N PRO A 294 13.71 37.46 -7.23
CA PRO A 294 14.40 37.82 -8.47
C PRO A 294 15.93 37.80 -8.31
N LEU A 295 16.66 37.85 -9.44
CA LEU A 295 18.13 37.96 -9.44
C LEU A 295 18.65 39.13 -8.59
N THR A 296 17.89 40.21 -8.52
CA THR A 296 18.19 41.41 -7.73
C THR A 296 18.18 41.16 -6.22
N LYS A 297 17.63 40.03 -5.75
CA LYS A 297 17.37 39.74 -4.33
C LYS A 297 16.46 40.78 -3.65
N GLU A 298 15.69 41.51 -4.44
CA GLU A 298 14.70 42.48 -3.98
C GLU A 298 13.31 42.05 -4.45
N ARG A 299 12.27 42.44 -3.71
CA ARG A 299 10.89 42.23 -4.16
C ARG A 299 10.64 43.05 -5.44
N PHE A 300 9.77 42.54 -6.29
CA PHE A 300 9.39 43.25 -7.50
C PHE A 300 8.73 44.59 -7.15
N ASP A 301 9.25 45.67 -7.73
CA ASP A 301 8.70 47.01 -7.58
C ASP A 301 7.65 47.25 -8.67
N TRP A 302 6.38 47.32 -8.27
CA TRP A 302 5.25 47.49 -9.18
C TRP A 302 5.11 48.92 -9.73
N ARG A 303 5.97 49.88 -9.33
CA ARG A 303 5.87 51.27 -9.79
C ARG A 303 6.22 51.38 -11.29
N PRO A 304 5.39 52.05 -12.12
CA PRO A 304 5.54 52.08 -13.58
C PRO A 304 6.89 52.60 -14.09
N LEU A 305 7.54 53.52 -13.37
CA LEU A 305 8.82 54.10 -13.79
C LEU A 305 9.97 53.09 -13.91
N ARG A 306 9.92 51.98 -13.15
CA ARG A 306 10.95 50.92 -13.21
C ARG A 306 10.64 49.78 -14.18
N LEU A 307 9.45 49.82 -14.81
CA LEU A 307 8.99 48.79 -15.75
C LEU A 307 9.32 49.14 -17.21
N LYS A 308 9.80 50.36 -17.48
CA LYS A 308 10.26 50.73 -18.82
C LYS A 308 11.50 49.93 -19.15
N LEU A 309 11.45 49.18 -20.25
CA LEU A 309 12.65 48.60 -20.82
C LEU A 309 13.56 49.75 -21.27
N MET A 310 14.88 49.57 -21.17
CA MET A 310 15.86 50.58 -21.62
C MET A 310 15.63 51.04 -23.08
N ARG A 311 14.96 50.21 -23.89
CA ARG A 311 14.58 50.52 -25.28
C ARG A 311 13.40 51.51 -25.38
N ASP A 312 12.53 51.55 -24.38
CA ASP A 312 11.35 52.43 -24.30
C ASP A 312 11.64 53.75 -23.56
N MET A 313 12.92 53.98 -23.21
CA MET A 313 13.40 55.21 -22.57
C MET A 313 14.13 56.15 -23.54
N ARG A 314 14.15 55.85 -24.84
CA ARG A 314 14.53 56.77 -25.92
C ARG A 314 13.28 57.44 -26.50
#